data_AF-A0AAD5ZYC8-F1
#
_entry.id   AF-A0AAD5ZYC8-F1
#
_cell.length_a   1.000
_cell.length_b   1.000
_cell.length_c   1.000
_cell.angle_alpha   90.00
_cell.angle_beta   90.00
_cell.angle_gamma   90.00
#
_symmetry.space_group_name_H-M   'P 1'
#
loop_
_entity.id
_entity.type
_entity.pdbx_description
1 polymer ?
#
loop_
_entity_poly.entity_id
_entity_poly.type
_entity_poly.pdbx_seq_one_letter_code
_entity_poly.pdbx_strand_id
1 'polypeptide(L)'
;MRLSSEIISKDSGAEYYARNGDISKLEELNVIKQSDDMHVQGKKSLRARYIYGFIFFATNLVAWFFRDYGAKFLLPLHNLRACKTDQDECFHAGGVLRVSLGGFIFFVIMFATTSGARKLHEFQNTWHSRWWILKFVLYFASLVVPFIIPRSFVLLYGEVARIGAGIFLLLQLISMLEFIAWCNSNWMPHPQSKKCGIPGLILATISFIASYGGIIMMYLMYASNSTCIFNIFTITWTAILVKVMMGVSLHSKVNEGLLSSGIMGSYIVFLCWSAIQSEPQTGKCQAHWRSNTDSDWSTIVGFLIAICSIVMATFSTGIDTRSFQFKKDQVHLEDDIPYNYGIFHFVFAMGSMYFAMLFISWDLNHPTREWSMDVGWASTWIKIINEWFAASIYLWKLLSPVMLKKVENGEESAQHIQPSV
;
A
#
# COMPACT_ATOMS: atom_id res chain seq x y z
N MET A 1 36.14 -4.53 1.28
CA MET A 1 37.48 -4.62 1.89
C MET A 1 37.62 -3.86 3.21
N ARG A 2 37.14 -2.62 3.38
CA ARG A 2 37.27 -1.87 4.67
C ARG A 2 36.60 -2.50 5.91
N LEU A 3 35.42 -3.11 5.78
CA LEU A 3 34.77 -3.76 6.94
C LEU A 3 35.54 -4.99 7.44
N SER A 4 36.21 -5.73 6.57
CA SER A 4 36.99 -6.91 6.98
C SER A 4 38.25 -6.52 7.74
N SER A 5 38.88 -5.38 7.42
CA SER A 5 40.10 -4.92 8.10
C SER A 5 39.82 -4.38 9.51
N GLU A 6 38.66 -3.75 9.74
CA GLU A 6 38.27 -3.30 11.09
C GLU A 6 37.91 -4.45 12.02
N ILE A 7 37.26 -5.50 11.53
CA ILE A 7 36.89 -6.68 12.33
C ILE A 7 38.14 -7.44 12.80
N ILE A 8 39.13 -7.63 11.90
CA ILE A 8 40.40 -8.31 12.23
C ILE A 8 41.22 -7.51 13.26
N SER A 9 41.18 -6.17 13.19
CA SER A 9 41.80 -5.27 14.18
C SER A 9 41.16 -5.38 15.56
N LYS A 10 39.82 -5.48 15.64
CA LYS A 10 39.09 -5.61 16.91
C LYS A 10 39.34 -6.95 17.60
N ASP A 11 39.36 -8.07 16.87
CA ASP A 11 39.61 -9.39 17.47
C ASP A 11 41.04 -9.50 18.03
N SER A 12 42.04 -8.93 17.34
CA SER A 12 43.43 -8.87 17.83
C SER A 12 43.61 -7.92 19.03
N GLY A 13 42.82 -6.85 19.12
CA GLY A 13 42.75 -5.98 20.30
C GLY A 13 42.14 -6.67 21.53
N ALA A 14 41.06 -7.44 21.35
CA ALA A 14 40.42 -8.18 22.44
C ALA A 14 41.36 -9.23 23.05
N GLU A 15 42.10 -9.97 22.23
CA GLU A 15 43.11 -10.94 22.71
C GLU A 15 44.25 -10.26 23.48
N TYR A 16 44.69 -9.08 23.05
CA TYR A 16 45.73 -8.31 23.73
C TYR A 16 45.29 -7.84 25.13
N TYR A 17 44.09 -7.25 25.25
CA TYR A 17 43.57 -6.78 26.53
C TYR A 17 43.22 -7.92 27.48
N ALA A 18 42.70 -9.03 26.97
CA ALA A 18 42.46 -10.25 27.75
C ALA A 18 43.76 -10.80 28.34
N ARG A 19 44.85 -10.79 27.56
CA ARG A 19 46.18 -11.24 28.03
C ARG A 19 46.76 -10.31 29.11
N ASN A 20 46.47 -9.02 29.04
CA ASN A 20 47.00 -8.02 29.98
C ASN A 20 46.06 -7.71 31.17
N GLY A 21 44.92 -8.40 31.29
CA GLY A 21 43.97 -8.21 32.39
C GLY A 21 43.22 -6.87 32.39
N ASP A 22 43.15 -6.18 31.24
CA ASP A 22 42.58 -4.84 31.10
C ASP A 22 41.04 -4.93 30.87
N ILE A 23 40.30 -5.36 31.90
CA ILE A 23 38.87 -5.75 31.82
C ILE A 23 37.97 -4.64 31.28
N SER A 24 38.19 -3.39 31.65
CA SER A 24 37.35 -2.26 31.23
C SER A 24 37.38 -2.01 29.72
N LYS A 25 38.56 -2.10 29.10
CA LYS A 25 38.72 -1.96 27.65
C LYS A 25 38.17 -3.15 26.89
N LEU A 26 38.23 -4.35 27.48
CA LEU A 26 37.62 -5.55 26.90
C LEU A 26 36.09 -5.41 26.87
N GLU A 27 35.49 -4.89 27.93
CA GLU A 27 34.05 -4.63 28.02
C GLU A 27 33.60 -3.57 27.00
N GLU A 28 34.36 -2.48 26.85
CA GLU A 28 34.12 -1.45 25.83
C GLU A 28 34.19 -2.03 24.41
N LEU A 29 35.17 -2.89 24.12
CA LEU A 29 35.29 -3.57 22.82
C LEU A 29 34.10 -4.50 22.53
N ASN A 30 33.63 -5.22 23.55
CA ASN A 30 32.48 -6.12 23.42
C ASN A 30 31.18 -5.35 23.14
N VAL A 31 30.96 -4.21 23.81
CA VAL A 31 29.82 -3.33 23.55
C VAL A 31 29.86 -2.80 22.11
N ILE A 32 31.03 -2.36 21.64
CA ILE A 32 31.20 -1.89 20.26
C ILE A 32 30.93 -3.02 19.25
N LYS A 33 31.43 -4.24 19.50
CA LYS A 33 31.21 -5.40 18.63
C LYS A 33 29.72 -5.77 18.56
N GLN A 34 29.02 -5.72 19.69
CA GLN A 34 27.58 -5.98 19.77
C GLN A 34 26.75 -4.94 18.99
N SER A 35 27.09 -3.64 19.13
CA SER A 35 26.45 -2.56 18.36
C SER A 35 26.67 -2.73 16.84
N ASP A 36 27.90 -3.06 16.41
CA ASP A 36 28.21 -3.33 15.01
C ASP A 36 27.40 -4.52 14.46
N ASP A 37 27.31 -5.61 15.22
CA ASP A 37 26.53 -6.79 14.83
C ASP A 37 25.03 -6.47 14.69
N MET A 38 24.49 -5.68 15.62
CA MET A 38 23.09 -5.22 15.58
C MET A 38 22.84 -4.34 14.35
N HIS A 39 23.72 -3.39 14.05
CA HIS A 39 23.64 -2.55 12.87
C HIS A 39 23.71 -3.36 11.56
N VAL A 40 24.58 -4.38 11.49
CA VAL A 40 24.65 -5.30 10.35
C VAL A 40 23.36 -6.11 10.20
N GLN A 41 22.78 -6.60 11.30
CA GLN A 41 21.50 -7.32 11.28
C GLN A 41 20.34 -6.43 10.84
N GLY A 42 20.27 -5.19 11.34
CA GLY A 42 19.29 -4.19 10.92
C GLY A 42 19.35 -3.92 9.41
N LYS A 43 20.55 -3.75 8.85
CA LYS A 43 20.74 -3.61 7.39
C LYS A 43 20.26 -4.81 6.59
N LYS A 44 20.50 -6.04 7.08
CA LYS A 44 20.01 -7.27 6.43
C LYS A 44 18.48 -7.31 6.42
N SER A 45 17.85 -6.95 7.53
CA SER A 45 16.39 -6.87 7.66
C SER A 45 15.75 -5.80 6.75
N LEU A 46 16.43 -4.67 6.55
CA LEU A 46 16.02 -3.64 5.58
C LEU A 46 16.12 -4.14 4.14
N ARG A 47 17.22 -4.83 3.78
CA ARG A 47 17.39 -5.43 2.45
C ARG A 47 16.34 -6.49 2.15
N ALA A 48 15.91 -7.25 3.17
CA ALA A 48 14.88 -8.28 3.01
C ALA A 48 13.56 -7.72 2.46
N ARG A 49 13.17 -6.48 2.83
CA ARG A 49 11.94 -5.82 2.31
C ARG A 49 11.91 -5.79 0.79
N TYR A 50 13.03 -5.42 0.16
CA TYR A 50 13.12 -5.31 -1.30
C TYR A 50 13.01 -6.67 -1.98
N ILE A 51 13.53 -7.73 -1.35
CA ILE A 51 13.39 -9.09 -1.88
C ILE A 51 11.92 -9.53 -1.83
N TYR A 52 11.19 -9.27 -0.74
CA TYR A 52 9.75 -9.53 -0.68
C TYR A 52 8.95 -8.67 -1.67
N GLY A 53 9.34 -7.40 -1.85
CA GLY A 53 8.82 -6.53 -2.91
C GLY A 53 8.99 -7.13 -4.31
N PHE A 54 10.17 -7.68 -4.60
CA PHE A 54 10.44 -8.37 -5.86
C PHE A 54 9.66 -9.67 -6.01
N ILE A 55 9.52 -10.47 -4.93
CA ILE A 55 8.67 -11.68 -4.94
C ILE A 55 7.22 -11.31 -5.28
N PHE A 56 6.69 -10.24 -4.69
CA PHE A 56 5.35 -9.75 -4.98
C PHE A 56 5.21 -9.24 -6.42
N PHE A 57 6.20 -8.50 -6.93
CA PHE A 57 6.26 -8.09 -8.34
C PHE A 57 6.25 -9.30 -9.28
N ALA A 58 7.10 -10.29 -9.03
CA ALA A 58 7.14 -11.53 -9.80
C ALA A 58 5.81 -12.29 -9.74
N THR A 59 5.13 -12.31 -8.58
CA THR A 59 3.80 -12.92 -8.42
C THR A 59 2.77 -12.24 -9.32
N ASN A 60 2.79 -10.91 -9.43
CA ASN A 60 1.91 -10.15 -10.33
C ASN A 60 2.19 -10.48 -11.81
N LEU A 61 3.45 -10.59 -12.22
CA LEU A 61 3.82 -10.99 -13.58
C LEU A 61 3.40 -12.44 -13.89
N VAL A 62 3.53 -13.35 -12.93
CA VAL A 62 3.04 -14.73 -13.08
C VAL A 62 1.52 -14.75 -13.20
N ALA A 63 0.80 -13.99 -12.36
CA ALA A 63 -0.66 -13.89 -12.45
C ALA A 63 -1.11 -13.36 -13.81
N TRP A 64 -0.43 -12.33 -14.32
CA TRP A 64 -0.62 -11.81 -15.66
C TRP A 64 -0.39 -12.88 -16.73
N PHE A 65 0.73 -13.60 -16.67
CA PHE A 65 1.04 -14.66 -17.62
C PHE A 65 -0.05 -15.75 -17.65
N PHE A 66 -0.51 -16.21 -16.48
CA PHE A 66 -1.59 -17.20 -16.39
C PHE A 66 -2.92 -16.68 -16.92
N ARG A 67 -3.19 -15.38 -16.78
CA ARG A 67 -4.42 -14.75 -17.25
C ARG A 67 -4.47 -14.63 -18.78
N ASP A 68 -3.41 -14.14 -19.41
CA ASP A 68 -3.41 -13.77 -20.84
C ASP A 68 -2.85 -14.90 -21.73
N TYR A 69 -1.90 -15.68 -21.22
CA TYR A 69 -1.16 -16.69 -22.00
C TYR A 69 -1.33 -18.13 -21.49
N GLY A 70 -1.86 -18.32 -20.28
CA GLY A 70 -1.94 -19.63 -19.64
C GLY A 70 -2.62 -20.70 -20.49
N ALA A 71 -3.76 -20.37 -21.11
CA ALA A 71 -4.51 -21.31 -21.95
C ALA A 71 -3.74 -21.81 -23.17
N LYS A 72 -2.85 -20.97 -23.73
CA LYS A 72 -2.06 -21.27 -24.93
C LYS A 72 -0.83 -22.13 -24.62
N PHE A 73 -0.15 -21.87 -23.49
CA PHE A 73 1.16 -22.48 -23.19
C PHE A 73 1.13 -23.65 -22.20
N LEU A 74 0.08 -23.79 -21.39
CA LEU A 74 0.04 -24.76 -20.28
C LEU A 74 -0.87 -25.96 -20.57
N LEU A 75 -0.80 -26.50 -21.79
CA LEU A 75 -1.44 -27.78 -22.15
C LEU A 75 -1.14 -28.93 -21.16
N PRO A 76 0.06 -29.07 -20.55
CA PRO A 76 0.32 -30.14 -19.59
C PRO A 76 -0.51 -30.05 -18.29
N LEU A 77 -0.93 -28.84 -17.88
CA LEU A 77 -1.78 -28.65 -16.69
C LEU A 77 -3.24 -29.04 -16.95
N HIS A 78 -3.65 -29.21 -18.21
CA HIS A 78 -5.01 -29.63 -18.59
C HIS A 78 -5.39 -31.01 -18.02
N ASN A 79 -4.38 -31.87 -17.78
CA ASN A 79 -4.59 -33.19 -17.21
C ASN A 79 -4.83 -33.18 -15.68
N LEU A 80 -4.62 -32.05 -15.00
CA LEU A 80 -4.96 -31.92 -13.59
C LEU A 80 -6.47 -32.01 -13.41
N ARG A 81 -6.90 -32.81 -12.43
CA ARG A 81 -8.34 -33.04 -12.13
C ARG A 81 -9.12 -31.74 -11.88
N ALA A 82 -8.43 -30.69 -11.40
CA ALA A 82 -9.00 -29.38 -11.13
C ALA A 82 -9.19 -28.49 -12.38
N CYS A 83 -8.66 -28.87 -13.55
CA CYS A 83 -8.69 -28.10 -14.81
C CYS A 83 -9.34 -28.86 -15.98
N LYS A 84 -10.01 -29.98 -15.70
CA LYS A 84 -10.44 -30.96 -16.72
C LYS A 84 -11.73 -30.61 -17.47
N THR A 85 -12.54 -29.67 -16.96
CA THR A 85 -13.94 -29.52 -17.39
C THR A 85 -14.21 -28.26 -18.21
N ASP A 86 -13.35 -27.25 -18.17
CA ASP A 86 -13.47 -26.06 -19.02
C ASP A 86 -12.13 -25.31 -19.18
N GLN A 87 -11.87 -24.73 -20.34
CA GLN A 87 -10.64 -23.97 -20.61
C GLN A 87 -10.56 -22.70 -19.75
N ASP A 88 -11.70 -22.12 -19.38
CA ASP A 88 -11.78 -20.89 -18.60
C ASP A 88 -11.58 -21.10 -17.09
N GLU A 89 -11.66 -22.35 -16.59
CA GLU A 89 -11.65 -22.61 -15.15
C GLU A 89 -10.28 -22.48 -14.48
N CYS A 90 -9.19 -22.72 -15.22
CA CYS A 90 -7.82 -22.66 -14.70
C CYS A 90 -6.97 -21.52 -15.27
N PHE A 91 -7.45 -20.87 -16.32
CA PHE A 91 -6.81 -19.73 -16.96
C PHE A 91 -7.67 -18.48 -16.75
N HIS A 92 -7.31 -17.35 -17.36
CA HIS A 92 -8.06 -16.09 -17.20
C HIS A 92 -8.26 -15.73 -15.71
N ALA A 93 -9.48 -15.41 -15.29
CA ALA A 93 -9.79 -15.07 -13.90
C ALA A 93 -9.42 -16.18 -12.91
N GLY A 94 -9.63 -17.46 -13.27
CA GLY A 94 -9.29 -18.60 -12.44
C GLY A 94 -7.78 -18.74 -12.21
N GLY A 95 -6.97 -18.42 -13.22
CA GLY A 95 -5.50 -18.44 -13.12
C GLY A 95 -4.99 -17.37 -12.16
N VAL A 96 -5.51 -16.14 -12.28
CA VAL A 96 -5.17 -15.01 -11.40
C VAL A 96 -5.48 -15.35 -9.94
N LEU A 97 -6.69 -15.86 -9.67
CA LEU A 97 -7.12 -16.19 -8.31
C LEU A 97 -6.24 -17.28 -7.67
N ARG A 98 -5.78 -18.27 -8.44
CA ARG A 98 -4.87 -19.32 -7.95
C ARG A 98 -3.49 -18.79 -7.62
N VAL A 99 -2.90 -17.98 -8.50
CA VAL A 99 -1.59 -17.34 -8.25
C VAL A 99 -1.68 -16.39 -7.06
N SER A 100 -2.75 -15.60 -6.98
CA SER A 100 -3.06 -14.74 -5.84
C SER A 100 -3.20 -15.52 -4.53
N LEU A 101 -3.95 -16.62 -4.53
CA LEU A 101 -4.09 -17.49 -3.36
C LEU A 101 -2.72 -18.03 -2.91
N GLY A 102 -1.84 -18.38 -3.85
CA GLY A 102 -0.49 -18.84 -3.53
C GLY A 102 0.38 -17.75 -2.92
N GLY A 103 0.28 -16.52 -3.41
CA GLY A 103 0.90 -15.34 -2.81
C GLY A 103 0.35 -15.05 -1.41
N PHE A 104 -0.98 -15.08 -1.25
CA PHE A 104 -1.65 -14.91 0.04
C PHE A 104 -1.19 -15.94 1.07
N ILE A 105 -1.17 -17.23 0.71
CA ILE A 105 -0.68 -18.31 1.59
C ILE A 105 0.76 -18.05 2.02
N PHE A 106 1.65 -17.69 1.08
CA PHE A 106 3.04 -17.37 1.40
C PHE A 106 3.15 -16.23 2.42
N PHE A 107 2.51 -15.10 2.15
CA PHE A 107 2.59 -13.93 3.02
C PHE A 107 1.87 -14.12 4.37
N VAL A 108 0.80 -14.92 4.42
CA VAL A 108 0.14 -15.28 5.70
C VAL A 108 1.01 -16.21 6.54
N ILE A 109 1.71 -17.17 5.94
CA ILE A 109 2.67 -18.01 6.68
C ILE A 109 3.82 -17.14 7.19
N MET A 110 4.33 -16.22 6.37
CA MET A 110 5.34 -15.25 6.81
C MET A 110 4.81 -14.35 7.94
N PHE A 111 3.57 -13.89 7.85
CA PHE A 111 2.91 -13.12 8.91
C PHE A 111 2.82 -13.91 10.22
N ALA A 112 2.32 -15.14 10.17
CA ALA A 112 2.17 -15.99 11.36
C ALA A 112 3.52 -16.31 12.03
N THR A 113 4.56 -16.56 11.23
CA THR A 113 5.90 -16.94 11.72
C THR A 113 6.77 -15.76 12.17
N THR A 114 6.45 -14.54 11.76
CA THR A 114 7.19 -13.32 12.14
C THR A 114 6.42 -12.39 13.08
N SER A 115 5.14 -12.66 13.29
CA SER A 115 4.32 -11.98 14.29
C SER A 115 4.93 -12.11 15.69
N GLY A 116 4.95 -11.00 16.42
CA GLY A 116 5.51 -10.95 17.77
C GLY A 116 7.01 -10.67 17.83
N ALA A 117 7.72 -10.59 16.69
CA ALA A 117 9.11 -10.15 16.68
C ALA A 117 9.25 -8.73 17.25
N ARG A 118 10.19 -8.53 18.17
CA ARG A 118 10.51 -7.22 18.74
C ARG A 118 11.99 -6.89 18.63
N LYS A 119 12.86 -7.88 18.81
CA LYS A 119 14.32 -7.69 18.85
C LYS A 119 15.04 -8.34 17.67
N LEU A 120 16.21 -7.79 17.31
CA LEU A 120 17.04 -8.27 16.20
C LEU A 120 17.67 -9.65 16.46
N HIS A 121 17.93 -10.02 17.71
CA HIS A 121 18.53 -11.30 18.06
C HIS A 121 17.53 -12.47 18.05
N GLU A 122 16.23 -12.19 17.95
CA GLU A 122 15.18 -13.20 18.00
C GLU A 122 15.19 -14.11 16.75
N PHE A 123 14.71 -15.34 16.93
CA PHE A 123 14.59 -16.33 15.86
C PHE A 123 13.79 -15.79 14.67
N GLN A 124 12.73 -15.03 14.94
CA GLN A 124 11.86 -14.42 13.94
C GLN A 124 12.61 -13.48 12.98
N ASN A 125 13.60 -12.70 13.47
CA ASN A 125 14.43 -11.88 12.58
C ASN A 125 15.34 -12.74 11.70
N THR A 126 15.90 -13.82 12.25
CA THR A 126 16.72 -14.76 11.47
C THR A 126 15.89 -15.45 10.39
N TRP A 127 14.70 -15.93 10.73
CA TRP A 127 13.73 -16.43 9.76
C TRP A 127 13.44 -15.37 8.71
N HIS A 128 12.99 -14.17 9.10
CA HIS A 128 12.61 -13.08 8.20
C HIS A 128 13.71 -12.61 7.25
N SER A 129 14.96 -12.57 7.70
CA SER A 129 16.06 -11.91 6.97
C SER A 129 17.05 -12.86 6.28
N ARG A 130 17.16 -14.13 6.72
CA ARG A 130 18.28 -15.02 6.30
C ARG A 130 17.88 -16.27 5.52
N TRP A 131 16.92 -17.07 5.99
CA TRP A 131 16.66 -18.42 5.45
C TRP A 131 15.95 -18.42 4.08
N TRP A 132 16.59 -17.84 3.05
CA TRP A 132 16.01 -17.61 1.73
C TRP A 132 15.72 -18.90 0.96
N ILE A 133 16.57 -19.92 1.04
CA ILE A 133 16.36 -21.20 0.35
C ILE A 133 15.02 -21.82 0.79
N LEU A 134 14.80 -21.92 2.11
CA LEU A 134 13.54 -22.44 2.66
C LEU A 134 12.33 -21.60 2.25
N LYS A 135 12.46 -20.27 2.20
CA LYS A 135 11.37 -19.39 1.75
C LYS A 135 11.08 -19.51 0.26
N PHE A 136 12.08 -19.67 -0.59
CA PHE A 136 11.85 -19.87 -2.02
C PHE A 136 11.16 -21.20 -2.28
N VAL A 137 11.53 -22.25 -1.53
CA VAL A 137 10.80 -23.54 -1.55
C VAL A 137 9.36 -23.34 -1.07
N LEU A 138 9.15 -22.64 0.05
CA LEU A 138 7.82 -22.34 0.57
C LEU A 138 6.97 -21.54 -0.42
N TYR A 139 7.53 -20.51 -1.06
CA TYR A 139 6.89 -19.67 -2.06
C TYR A 139 6.51 -20.47 -3.31
N PHE A 140 7.42 -21.29 -3.83
CA PHE A 140 7.12 -22.12 -4.98
C PHE A 140 6.04 -23.16 -4.66
N ALA A 141 6.12 -23.80 -3.49
CA ALA A 141 5.10 -24.73 -3.02
C ALA A 141 3.74 -24.03 -2.89
N SER A 142 3.70 -22.83 -2.30
CA SER A 142 2.46 -22.07 -2.13
C SER A 142 1.86 -21.63 -3.47
N LEU A 143 2.67 -21.37 -4.52
CA LEU A 143 2.17 -21.10 -5.87
C LEU A 143 1.58 -22.34 -6.56
N VAL A 144 2.15 -23.53 -6.33
CA VAL A 144 1.71 -24.76 -6.99
C VAL A 144 0.45 -25.35 -6.35
N VAL A 145 0.35 -25.32 -5.01
CA VAL A 145 -0.76 -25.92 -4.26
C VAL A 145 -2.16 -25.48 -4.75
N PRO A 146 -2.44 -24.18 -5.01
CA PRO A 146 -3.71 -23.70 -5.54
C PRO A 146 -4.16 -24.33 -6.86
N PHE A 147 -3.25 -24.87 -7.67
CA PHE A 147 -3.60 -25.55 -8.93
C PHE A 147 -4.12 -26.97 -8.74
N ILE A 148 -3.98 -27.54 -7.53
CA ILE A 148 -4.55 -28.83 -7.15
C ILE A 148 -5.95 -28.64 -6.52
N ILE A 149 -6.25 -27.44 -6.04
CA ILE A 149 -7.50 -27.10 -5.33
C ILE A 149 -8.68 -27.02 -6.33
N PRO A 150 -9.85 -27.62 -6.00
CA PRO A 150 -11.05 -27.52 -6.84
C PRO A 150 -11.57 -26.08 -7.00
N ARG A 151 -12.22 -25.81 -8.15
CA ARG A 151 -12.77 -24.48 -8.49
C ARG A 151 -13.63 -23.87 -7.41
N SER A 152 -14.48 -24.65 -6.74
CA SER A 152 -15.41 -24.14 -5.71
C SER A 152 -14.68 -23.40 -4.58
N PHE A 153 -13.52 -23.90 -4.15
CA PHE A 153 -12.70 -23.24 -3.14
C PHE A 153 -11.99 -22.00 -3.67
N VAL A 154 -11.56 -22.00 -4.94
CA VAL A 154 -10.94 -20.83 -5.57
C VAL A 154 -11.94 -19.69 -5.74
N LEU A 155 -13.21 -20.00 -6.06
CA LEU A 155 -14.28 -19.01 -6.13
C LEU A 155 -14.64 -18.47 -4.74
N LEU A 156 -14.71 -19.34 -3.72
CA LEU A 156 -14.88 -18.91 -2.34
C LEU A 156 -13.74 -17.98 -1.91
N TYR A 157 -12.50 -18.32 -2.26
CA TYR A 157 -11.36 -17.42 -2.05
C TYR A 157 -11.54 -16.10 -2.79
N GLY A 158 -12.05 -16.10 -4.03
CA GLY A 158 -12.37 -14.88 -4.76
C GLY A 158 -13.33 -13.94 -4.01
N GLU A 159 -14.36 -14.49 -3.37
CA GLU A 159 -15.27 -13.71 -2.50
C GLU A 159 -14.56 -13.15 -1.26
N VAL A 160 -13.74 -13.97 -0.60
CA VAL A 160 -12.91 -13.52 0.54
C VAL A 160 -11.90 -12.45 0.10
N ALA A 161 -11.34 -12.59 -1.10
CA ALA A 161 -10.37 -11.66 -1.66
C ALA A 161 -10.99 -10.30 -1.96
N ARG A 162 -12.30 -10.19 -2.26
CA ARG A 162 -12.99 -8.89 -2.33
C ARG A 162 -12.94 -8.15 -1.00
N ILE A 163 -13.23 -8.85 0.09
CA ILE A 163 -13.17 -8.28 1.45
C ILE A 163 -11.74 -7.88 1.79
N GLY A 164 -10.77 -8.75 1.49
CA GLY A 164 -9.36 -8.48 1.73
C GLY A 164 -8.81 -7.30 0.92
N ALA A 165 -9.24 -7.17 -0.34
CA ALA A 165 -8.93 -6.03 -1.19
C ALA A 165 -9.51 -4.72 -0.61
N GLY A 166 -10.73 -4.75 -0.05
CA GLY A 166 -11.29 -3.62 0.68
C GLY A 166 -10.47 -3.23 1.91
N ILE A 167 -10.00 -4.21 2.70
CA ILE A 167 -9.10 -3.95 3.84
C ILE A 167 -7.77 -3.35 3.34
N PHE A 168 -7.21 -3.85 2.24
CA PHE A 168 -6.00 -3.27 1.65
C PHE A 168 -6.18 -1.80 1.28
N LEU A 169 -7.30 -1.43 0.64
CA LEU A 169 -7.61 -0.04 0.32
C LEU A 169 -7.68 0.86 1.57
N LEU A 170 -8.24 0.35 2.67
CA LEU A 170 -8.25 1.07 3.95
C LEU A 170 -6.83 1.24 4.53
N LEU A 171 -6.00 0.20 4.50
CA LEU A 171 -4.60 0.28 4.93
C LEU A 171 -3.82 1.29 4.08
N GLN A 172 -4.01 1.26 2.75
CA GLN A 172 -3.39 2.18 1.83
C GLN A 172 -3.82 3.63 2.11
N LEU A 173 -5.10 3.86 2.42
CA LEU A 173 -5.60 5.17 2.80
C LEU A 173 -4.98 5.67 4.11
N ILE A 174 -4.92 4.83 5.15
CA ILE A 174 -4.27 5.20 6.42
C ILE A 174 -2.81 5.60 6.18
N SER A 175 -2.09 4.80 5.39
CA SER A 175 -0.70 5.10 5.03
C SER A 175 -0.57 6.41 4.27
N MET A 176 -1.50 6.72 3.35
CA MET A 176 -1.54 8.01 2.65
C MET A 176 -1.78 9.19 3.61
N LEU A 177 -2.66 9.04 4.60
CA LEU A 177 -2.95 10.11 5.58
C LEU A 177 -1.75 10.41 6.50
N GLU A 178 -0.99 9.39 6.86
CA GLU A 178 0.24 9.53 7.65
C GLU A 178 1.38 10.08 6.79
N PHE A 179 1.48 9.68 5.51
CA PHE A 179 2.38 10.33 4.55
C PHE A 179 2.07 11.82 4.40
N ILE A 180 0.80 12.21 4.29
CA ILE A 180 0.38 13.62 4.25
C ILE A 180 0.80 14.34 5.54
N ALA A 181 0.60 13.72 6.70
CA ALA A 181 1.02 14.30 7.99
C ALA A 181 2.55 14.47 8.08
N TRP A 182 3.30 13.47 7.59
CA TRP A 182 4.75 13.54 7.48
C TRP A 182 5.19 14.70 6.57
N CYS A 183 4.59 14.82 5.38
CA CYS A 183 4.82 15.95 4.46
C CYS A 183 4.54 17.29 5.14
N ASN A 184 3.42 17.39 5.86
CA ASN A 184 3.04 18.60 6.58
C ASN A 184 4.08 18.96 7.64
N SER A 185 4.45 18.01 8.51
CA SER A 185 5.43 18.25 9.58
C SER A 185 6.84 18.58 9.07
N ASN A 186 7.24 18.02 7.93
CA ASN A 186 8.60 18.18 7.41
C ASN A 186 8.75 19.44 6.55
N TRP A 187 7.72 19.82 5.80
CA TRP A 187 7.78 20.92 4.83
C TRP A 187 7.04 22.18 5.24
N MET A 188 6.20 22.13 6.28
CA MET A 188 5.64 23.33 6.91
C MET A 188 6.41 23.68 8.20
N PRO A 189 6.65 24.97 8.47
CA PRO A 189 7.37 25.40 9.65
C PRO A 189 6.46 25.30 10.87
N HIS A 190 7.01 24.82 11.98
CA HIS A 190 6.34 24.97 13.27
C HIS A 190 6.33 26.44 13.70
N PRO A 191 5.30 26.92 14.40
CA PRO A 191 5.16 28.32 14.82
C PRO A 191 6.37 28.89 15.59
N GLN A 192 7.19 28.02 16.19
CA GLN A 192 8.37 28.38 16.99
C GLN A 192 9.71 28.10 16.26
N SER A 193 9.68 27.69 14.99
CA SER A 193 10.86 27.29 14.21
C SER A 193 11.26 28.35 13.18
N LYS A 194 12.56 28.65 13.06
CA LYS A 194 13.11 29.53 12.00
C LYS A 194 13.12 28.88 10.60
N LYS A 195 12.46 27.73 10.40
CA LYS A 195 12.42 27.04 9.11
C LYS A 195 11.59 27.85 8.10
N CYS A 196 12.04 27.83 6.85
CA CYS A 196 11.35 28.48 5.74
C CYS A 196 10.15 27.62 5.31
N GLY A 197 8.93 28.17 5.33
CA GLY A 197 7.71 27.47 4.89
C GLY A 197 7.44 27.50 3.38
N ILE A 198 8.37 28.06 2.60
CA ILE A 198 8.25 28.17 1.15
C ILE A 198 8.12 26.79 0.46
N PRO A 199 8.89 25.74 0.82
CA PRO A 199 8.75 24.43 0.18
C PRO A 199 7.36 23.81 0.35
N GLY A 200 6.79 23.88 1.54
CA GLY A 200 5.43 23.39 1.81
C GLY A 200 4.36 24.17 1.04
N LEU A 201 4.52 25.50 0.93
CA LEU A 201 3.59 26.34 0.16
C LEU A 201 3.66 26.05 -1.35
N ILE A 202 4.87 25.86 -1.90
CA ILE A 202 5.07 25.48 -3.31
C ILE A 202 4.37 24.16 -3.58
N LEU A 203 4.59 23.15 -2.74
CA LEU A 203 3.98 21.84 -2.93
C LEU A 203 2.45 21.88 -2.78
N ALA A 204 1.93 22.66 -1.84
CA ALA A 204 0.50 22.87 -1.69
C ALA A 204 -0.10 23.47 -2.98
N THR A 205 0.57 24.49 -3.52
CA THR A 205 0.15 25.18 -4.75
C THR A 205 0.14 24.23 -5.95
N ILE A 206 1.22 23.45 -6.14
CA ILE A 206 1.31 22.44 -7.21
C ILE A 206 0.18 21.40 -7.06
N SER A 207 -0.09 20.94 -5.84
CA SER A 207 -1.14 19.95 -5.58
C SER A 207 -2.53 20.49 -5.92
N PHE A 208 -2.84 21.75 -5.59
CA PHE A 208 -4.11 22.35 -6.00
C PHE A 208 -4.20 22.56 -7.51
N ILE A 209 -3.13 23.01 -8.17
CA ILE A 209 -3.10 23.13 -9.64
C ILE A 209 -3.36 21.76 -10.29
N ALA A 210 -2.72 20.70 -9.80
CA ALA A 210 -2.94 19.34 -10.27
C ALA A 210 -4.39 18.88 -10.05
N SER A 211 -4.97 19.18 -8.88
CA SER A 211 -6.36 18.82 -8.54
C SER A 211 -7.37 19.49 -9.47
N TYR A 212 -7.31 20.81 -9.62
CA TYR A 212 -8.24 21.54 -10.49
C TYR A 212 -7.98 21.28 -11.97
N GLY A 213 -6.71 21.14 -12.36
CA GLY A 213 -6.33 20.74 -13.72
C GLY A 213 -6.89 19.36 -14.08
N GLY A 214 -6.80 18.39 -13.17
CA GLY A 214 -7.39 17.06 -13.32
C GLY A 214 -8.91 17.10 -13.46
N ILE A 215 -9.61 17.91 -12.65
CA ILE A 215 -11.06 18.10 -12.75
C ILE A 215 -11.45 18.69 -14.12
N ILE A 216 -10.77 19.74 -14.57
CA ILE A 216 -11.02 20.36 -15.88
C ILE A 216 -10.78 19.35 -17.00
N MET A 217 -9.66 18.64 -16.97
CA MET A 217 -9.32 17.60 -17.94
C MET A 217 -10.40 16.51 -17.97
N MET A 218 -10.89 16.06 -16.82
CA MET A 218 -11.98 15.08 -16.75
C MET A 218 -13.28 15.58 -17.39
N TYR A 219 -13.67 16.83 -17.16
CA TYR A 219 -14.86 17.39 -17.80
C TYR A 219 -14.74 17.41 -19.32
N LEU A 220 -13.58 17.85 -19.83
CA LEU A 220 -13.31 17.92 -21.26
C LEU A 220 -13.30 16.53 -21.92
N MET A 221 -12.75 15.52 -21.23
CA MET A 221 -12.56 14.19 -21.81
C MET A 221 -13.76 13.25 -21.60
N TYR A 222 -14.50 13.37 -20.49
CA TYR A 222 -15.50 12.36 -20.08
C TYR A 222 -16.92 12.91 -19.87
N ALA A 223 -17.11 14.22 -19.97
CA ALA A 223 -18.40 14.88 -19.69
C ALA A 223 -18.77 15.95 -20.73
N SER A 224 -18.27 15.83 -21.97
CA SER A 224 -18.56 16.77 -23.06
C SER A 224 -20.04 16.76 -23.50
N ASN A 225 -20.78 15.68 -23.22
CA ASN A 225 -22.19 15.52 -23.61
C ASN A 225 -23.08 15.49 -22.37
N SER A 226 -24.25 16.14 -22.43
CA SER A 226 -25.24 16.17 -21.35
C SER A 226 -25.84 14.80 -21.00
N THR A 227 -25.67 13.80 -21.87
CA THR A 227 -26.09 12.42 -21.64
C THR A 227 -25.19 11.66 -20.66
N CYS A 228 -24.00 12.19 -20.35
CA CYS A 228 -23.00 11.56 -19.49
C CYS A 228 -23.23 11.89 -18.01
N ILE A 229 -24.47 11.68 -17.54
CA ILE A 229 -24.94 12.11 -16.22
C ILE A 229 -24.09 11.51 -15.10
N PHE A 230 -23.72 10.23 -15.21
CA PHE A 230 -22.90 9.56 -14.19
C PHE A 230 -21.50 10.19 -14.05
N ASN A 231 -20.82 10.46 -15.16
CA ASN A 231 -19.49 11.08 -15.16
C ASN A 231 -19.58 12.54 -14.69
N ILE A 232 -20.58 13.30 -15.16
CA ILE A 232 -20.84 14.66 -14.70
C ILE A 232 -21.05 14.69 -13.19
N PHE A 233 -21.93 13.83 -12.66
CA PHE A 233 -22.22 13.77 -11.23
C PHE A 233 -20.94 13.46 -10.41
N THR A 234 -20.20 12.42 -10.81
CA THR A 234 -19.00 11.98 -10.10
C THR A 234 -17.93 13.07 -10.07
N ILE A 235 -17.62 13.69 -11.23
CA ILE A 235 -16.62 14.76 -11.31
C ILE A 235 -17.06 15.99 -10.49
N THR A 236 -18.35 16.37 -10.58
CA THR A 236 -18.90 17.51 -9.82
C THR A 236 -18.80 17.25 -8.32
N TRP A 237 -19.12 16.04 -7.88
CA TRP A 237 -19.05 15.66 -6.47
C TRP A 237 -17.62 15.69 -5.94
N THR A 238 -16.65 15.14 -6.68
CA THR A 238 -15.22 15.25 -6.36
C THR A 238 -14.79 16.72 -6.23
N ALA A 239 -15.22 17.60 -7.14
CA ALA A 239 -14.90 19.02 -7.08
C ALA A 239 -15.46 19.68 -5.81
N ILE A 240 -16.69 19.33 -5.40
CA ILE A 240 -17.29 19.76 -4.14
C ILE A 240 -16.46 19.26 -2.96
N LEU A 241 -16.08 17.98 -2.94
CA LEU A 241 -15.25 17.40 -1.88
C LEU A 241 -13.90 18.12 -1.73
N VAL A 242 -13.22 18.44 -2.84
CA VAL A 242 -11.97 19.24 -2.81
C VAL A 242 -12.20 20.60 -2.16
N LYS A 243 -13.28 21.31 -2.52
CA LYS A 243 -13.62 22.62 -1.94
C LYS A 243 -13.94 22.52 -0.45
N VAL A 244 -14.73 21.53 -0.05
CA VAL A 244 -15.10 21.29 1.36
C VAL A 244 -13.85 20.98 2.19
N MET A 245 -12.98 20.08 1.74
CA MET A 245 -11.74 19.75 2.44
C MET A 245 -10.81 20.96 2.58
N MET A 246 -10.67 21.78 1.53
CA MET A 246 -9.92 23.03 1.60
C MET A 246 -10.52 24.01 2.62
N GLY A 247 -11.84 24.20 2.60
CA GLY A 247 -12.54 25.09 3.53
C GLY A 247 -12.42 24.67 4.99
N VAL A 248 -12.60 23.37 5.28
CA VAL A 248 -12.45 22.81 6.64
C VAL A 248 -11.00 22.93 7.12
N SER A 249 -10.02 22.67 6.27
CA SER A 249 -8.59 22.75 6.60
C SER A 249 -8.14 24.17 6.99
N LEU A 250 -8.75 25.19 6.36
CA LEU A 250 -8.50 26.61 6.64
C LEU A 250 -9.30 27.17 7.82
N HIS A 251 -10.31 26.45 8.30
CA HIS A 251 -11.16 26.93 9.37
C HIS A 251 -10.33 27.18 10.64
N SER A 252 -10.54 28.33 11.30
CA SER A 252 -9.69 28.82 12.40
C SER A 252 -9.56 27.85 13.58
N LYS A 253 -10.56 26.99 13.81
CA LYS A 253 -10.52 25.94 14.86
C LYS A 253 -9.69 24.71 14.50
N VAL A 254 -9.48 24.44 13.20
CA VAL A 254 -8.71 23.29 12.70
C VAL A 254 -7.28 23.75 12.39
N ASN A 255 -7.14 24.75 11.51
CA ASN A 255 -5.87 25.37 11.11
C ASN A 255 -4.74 24.38 10.75
N GLU A 256 -5.07 23.29 10.05
CA GLU A 256 -4.10 22.26 9.62
C GLU A 256 -3.19 22.76 8.49
N GLY A 257 -3.61 23.81 7.78
CA GLY A 257 -2.90 24.42 6.65
C GLY A 257 -3.36 23.90 5.28
N LEU A 258 -2.77 24.44 4.21
CA LEU A 258 -3.17 24.16 2.82
C LEU A 258 -2.51 22.91 2.22
N LEU A 259 -1.33 22.52 2.72
CA LEU A 259 -0.57 21.41 2.15
C LEU A 259 -1.30 20.08 2.27
N SER A 260 -1.84 19.81 3.47
CA SER A 260 -2.59 18.58 3.75
C SER A 260 -3.81 18.43 2.83
N SER A 261 -4.63 19.48 2.71
CA SER A 261 -5.84 19.46 1.87
C SER A 261 -5.53 19.46 0.38
N GLY A 262 -4.42 20.07 -0.06
CA GLY A 262 -3.98 20.05 -1.45
C GLY A 262 -3.54 18.65 -1.90
N ILE A 263 -2.69 17.96 -1.13
CA ILE A 263 -2.24 16.60 -1.44
C ILE A 263 -3.44 15.64 -1.40
N MET A 264 -4.30 15.75 -0.38
CA MET A 264 -5.52 14.94 -0.29
C MET A 264 -6.47 15.20 -1.48
N GLY A 265 -6.64 16.46 -1.88
CA GLY A 265 -7.41 16.85 -3.06
C GLY A 265 -6.90 16.18 -4.34
N SER A 266 -5.58 16.13 -4.52
CA SER A 266 -4.97 15.47 -5.69
C SER A 266 -5.23 13.97 -5.67
N TYR A 267 -5.18 13.35 -4.49
CA TYR A 267 -5.45 11.93 -4.31
C TYR A 267 -6.90 11.56 -4.67
N ILE A 268 -7.89 12.31 -4.17
CA ILE A 268 -9.31 12.02 -4.50
C ILE A 268 -9.62 12.29 -5.97
N VAL A 269 -9.00 13.30 -6.59
CA VAL A 269 -9.12 13.56 -8.03
C VAL A 269 -8.52 12.40 -8.85
N PHE A 270 -7.39 11.84 -8.40
CA PHE A 270 -6.82 10.64 -9.02
C PHE A 270 -7.72 9.41 -8.87
N LEU A 271 -8.37 9.22 -7.71
CA LEU A 271 -9.32 8.11 -7.52
C LEU A 271 -10.54 8.26 -8.43
N CYS A 272 -11.08 9.48 -8.55
CA CYS A 272 -12.18 9.82 -9.47
C CYS A 272 -11.79 9.51 -10.92
N TRP A 273 -10.62 9.99 -11.37
CA TRP A 273 -10.08 9.69 -12.69
C TRP A 273 -9.96 8.17 -12.93
N SER A 274 -9.41 7.45 -11.95
CA SER A 274 -9.24 5.99 -12.03
C SER A 274 -10.58 5.26 -12.11
N ALA A 275 -11.62 5.75 -11.43
CA ALA A 275 -12.96 5.17 -11.49
C ALA A 275 -13.63 5.36 -12.85
N ILE A 276 -13.52 6.54 -13.44
CA ILE A 276 -14.09 6.84 -14.77
C ILE A 276 -13.35 6.05 -15.85
N GLN A 277 -12.03 5.90 -15.75
CA GLN A 277 -11.26 5.03 -16.66
C GLN A 277 -11.65 3.55 -16.57
N SER A 278 -12.18 3.12 -15.43
CA SER A 278 -12.70 1.77 -15.21
C SER A 278 -14.10 1.56 -15.79
N GLU A 279 -14.78 2.61 -16.24
CA GLU A 279 -16.09 2.52 -16.88
C GLU A 279 -16.00 1.61 -18.13
N PRO A 280 -16.91 0.63 -18.30
CA PRO A 280 -16.90 -0.21 -19.48
C PRO A 280 -17.14 0.62 -20.74
N GLN A 281 -16.39 0.33 -21.81
CA GLN A 281 -16.37 1.14 -23.03
C GLN A 281 -17.66 0.97 -23.85
N THR A 282 -18.72 1.67 -23.46
CA THR A 282 -19.96 1.80 -24.24
C THR A 282 -19.88 2.89 -25.32
N GLY A 283 -18.75 3.62 -25.38
CA GLY A 283 -18.43 4.60 -26.43
C GLY A 283 -19.18 5.93 -26.35
N LYS A 284 -20.11 6.11 -25.40
CA LYS A 284 -20.98 7.30 -25.34
C LYS A 284 -20.35 8.53 -24.69
N CYS A 285 -19.44 8.32 -23.74
CA CYS A 285 -18.95 9.36 -22.84
C CYS A 285 -17.44 9.59 -22.88
N GLN A 286 -16.72 8.94 -23.79
CA GLN A 286 -15.29 9.18 -23.98
C GLN A 286 -15.08 10.12 -25.18
N ALA A 287 -14.40 11.24 -24.98
CA ALA A 287 -14.01 12.12 -26.07
C ALA A 287 -13.09 11.36 -27.04
N HIS A 288 -13.41 11.43 -28.33
CA HIS A 288 -12.69 10.75 -29.41
C HIS A 288 -11.35 11.45 -29.71
N TRP A 289 -10.40 11.42 -28.77
CA TRP A 289 -9.00 11.81 -29.01
C TRP A 289 -8.11 10.61 -29.31
N ARG A 290 -8.68 9.39 -29.43
CA ARG A 290 -8.01 8.27 -30.08
C ARG A 290 -7.79 8.63 -31.56
N SER A 291 -6.69 9.32 -31.80
CA SER A 291 -6.01 9.46 -33.07
C SER A 291 -5.99 8.09 -33.76
N ASN A 292 -6.32 8.08 -35.05
CA ASN A 292 -6.32 6.89 -35.92
C ASN A 292 -4.91 6.30 -36.16
N THR A 293 -3.91 6.82 -35.45
CA THR A 293 -2.52 6.34 -35.42
C THR A 293 -2.09 6.20 -33.97
N ASP A 294 -1.52 5.03 -33.66
CA ASP A 294 -0.84 4.59 -32.42
C ASP A 294 -1.72 4.00 -31.31
N SER A 295 -1.43 2.84 -30.70
CA SER A 295 -0.54 1.70 -30.93
C SER A 295 -0.88 0.74 -29.79
N ASP A 296 -0.96 -0.58 -30.04
CA ASP A 296 -1.12 -1.59 -28.96
C ASP A 296 -0.12 -1.37 -27.81
N TRP A 297 1.03 -0.77 -28.15
CA TRP A 297 2.09 -0.34 -27.23
C TRP A 297 1.61 0.56 -26.09
N SER A 298 0.72 1.53 -26.34
CA SER A 298 0.21 2.42 -25.29
C SER A 298 -0.59 1.67 -24.20
N THR A 299 -1.33 0.64 -24.61
CA THR A 299 -2.10 -0.22 -23.70
C THR A 299 -1.17 -1.14 -22.90
N ILE A 300 -0.16 -1.71 -23.57
CA ILE A 300 0.90 -2.52 -22.93
C ILE A 300 1.64 -1.70 -21.88
N VAL A 301 2.10 -0.49 -22.24
CA VAL A 301 2.81 0.40 -21.32
C VAL A 301 1.92 0.80 -20.15
N GLY A 302 0.66 1.17 -20.40
CA GLY A 302 -0.30 1.49 -19.34
C GLY A 302 -0.53 0.32 -18.37
N PHE A 303 -0.62 -0.89 -18.88
CA PHE A 303 -0.76 -2.10 -18.07
C PHE A 303 0.47 -2.38 -17.19
N LEU A 304 1.68 -2.27 -17.73
CA LEU A 304 2.92 -2.42 -16.95
C LEU A 304 3.08 -1.34 -15.89
N ILE A 305 2.73 -0.10 -16.21
CA ILE A 305 2.70 1.00 -15.23
C ILE A 305 1.75 0.65 -14.10
N ALA A 306 0.55 0.14 -14.40
CA ALA A 306 -0.41 -0.25 -13.37
C ALA A 306 0.11 -1.39 -12.47
N ILE A 307 0.79 -2.42 -13.01
CA ILE A 307 1.46 -3.44 -12.18
C ILE A 307 2.49 -2.80 -11.25
N CYS A 308 3.35 -1.93 -11.78
CA CYS A 308 4.33 -1.21 -10.98
C CYS A 308 3.67 -0.33 -9.91
N SER A 309 2.56 0.34 -10.22
CA SER A 309 1.79 1.13 -9.26
C SER A 309 1.22 0.29 -8.12
N ILE A 310 0.66 -0.89 -8.41
CA ILE A 310 0.12 -1.80 -7.38
C ILE A 310 1.23 -2.29 -6.45
N VAL A 311 2.38 -2.66 -7.02
CA VAL A 311 3.55 -3.13 -6.27
C VAL A 311 4.13 -2.02 -5.41
N MET A 312 4.26 -0.81 -5.96
CA MET A 312 4.73 0.35 -5.19
C MET A 312 3.76 0.75 -4.09
N ALA A 313 2.44 0.72 -4.35
CA ALA A 313 1.43 0.97 -3.33
C ALA A 313 1.54 -0.06 -2.19
N THR A 314 1.60 -1.36 -2.52
CA THR A 314 1.74 -2.44 -1.53
C THR A 314 3.04 -2.32 -0.74
N PHE A 315 4.16 -2.04 -1.42
CA PHE A 315 5.46 -1.86 -0.78
C PHE A 315 5.47 -0.65 0.15
N SER A 316 4.96 0.49 -0.31
CA SER A 316 4.88 1.73 0.48
C SER A 316 4.01 1.55 1.72
N THR A 317 2.82 0.97 1.57
CA THR A 317 1.94 0.67 2.71
C THR A 317 2.57 -0.35 3.66
N GLY A 318 3.31 -1.33 3.13
CA GLY A 318 3.98 -2.35 3.94
C GLY A 318 5.15 -1.80 4.76
N ILE A 319 5.92 -0.84 4.24
CA ILE A 319 7.03 -0.22 4.98
C ILE A 319 6.54 0.78 6.04
N ASP A 320 5.33 1.32 5.87
CA ASP A 320 4.72 2.29 6.76
C ASP A 320 4.11 1.64 8.03
N THR A 321 4.87 0.73 8.64
CA THR A 321 4.41 -0.07 9.79
C THR A 321 4.12 0.78 11.03
N ARG A 322 4.70 1.98 11.15
CA ARG A 322 4.51 2.88 12.29
C ARG A 322 3.07 3.41 12.38
N SER A 323 2.44 3.65 11.23
CA SER A 323 1.05 4.08 11.12
C SER A 323 0.06 3.08 11.74
N PHE A 324 0.46 1.81 11.82
CA PHE A 324 -0.36 0.71 12.32
C PHE A 324 0.03 0.23 13.73
N GLN A 325 1.02 0.88 14.36
CA GLN A 325 1.42 0.55 15.73
C GLN A 325 0.50 1.25 16.74
N PHE A 326 -0.19 0.45 17.56
CA PHE A 326 -1.07 0.95 18.62
C PHE A 326 -0.34 1.65 19.77
N LYS A 327 0.98 1.50 19.89
CA LYS A 327 1.79 2.09 20.96
C LYS A 327 2.90 2.97 20.35
N LYS A 328 2.59 4.25 20.10
CA LYS A 328 3.50 5.20 19.44
C LYS A 328 4.62 5.74 20.35
N ASP A 329 4.53 5.58 21.67
CA ASP A 329 5.42 6.25 22.65
C ASP A 329 6.61 5.41 23.19
N GLN A 330 7.00 4.32 22.53
CA GLN A 330 8.16 3.54 22.95
C GLN A 330 9.45 4.04 22.30
N VAL A 331 10.46 4.34 23.12
CA VAL A 331 11.81 4.68 22.66
C VAL A 331 12.38 3.49 21.89
N HIS A 332 12.72 3.70 20.62
CA HIS A 332 13.33 2.68 19.76
C HIS A 332 14.77 2.45 20.20
N LEU A 333 15.06 1.25 20.69
CA LEU A 333 16.39 0.84 21.11
C LEU A 333 17.18 0.29 19.92
N GLU A 334 18.50 0.30 20.01
CA GLU A 334 19.37 -0.14 18.92
C GLU A 334 19.16 -1.62 18.56
N ASP A 335 18.69 -2.43 19.51
CA ASP A 335 18.38 -3.86 19.34
C ASP A 335 16.96 -4.14 18.84
N ASP A 336 16.14 -3.10 18.69
CA ASP A 336 14.78 -3.24 18.17
C ASP A 336 14.79 -3.45 16.65
N ILE A 337 13.80 -4.20 16.17
CA ILE A 337 13.61 -4.38 14.73
C ILE A 337 13.25 -3.04 14.04
N PRO A 338 13.69 -2.81 12.79
CA PRO A 338 13.53 -1.51 12.12
C PRO A 338 12.09 -1.21 11.64
N TYR A 339 11.17 -2.16 11.79
CA TYR A 339 9.77 -2.13 11.37
C TYR A 339 9.06 -3.39 11.87
N ASN A 340 7.74 -3.35 11.98
CA ASN A 340 6.97 -4.52 12.37
C ASN A 340 6.86 -5.52 11.20
N TYR A 341 7.57 -6.65 11.29
CA TYR A 341 7.58 -7.68 10.24
C TYR A 341 6.20 -8.29 10.01
N GLY A 342 5.41 -8.47 11.06
CA GLY A 342 4.04 -8.98 10.96
C GLY A 342 3.18 -8.05 10.10
N ILE A 343 3.10 -6.78 10.46
CA ILE A 343 2.29 -5.80 9.71
C ILE A 343 2.76 -5.71 8.24
N PHE A 344 4.07 -5.73 8.01
CA PHE A 344 4.62 -5.76 6.65
C PHE A 344 4.08 -6.95 5.83
N HIS A 345 4.18 -8.18 6.35
CA HIS A 345 3.70 -9.36 5.63
C HIS A 345 2.17 -9.41 5.53
N PHE A 346 1.47 -8.91 6.54
CA PHE A 346 0.01 -8.77 6.49
C PHE A 346 -0.42 -7.86 5.34
N VAL A 347 0.20 -6.69 5.17
CA VAL A 347 -0.09 -5.79 4.04
C VAL A 347 0.16 -6.47 2.70
N PHE A 348 1.23 -7.26 2.55
CA PHE A 348 1.49 -8.02 1.33
C PHE A 348 0.49 -9.16 1.09
N ALA A 349 -0.03 -9.79 2.14
CA ALA A 349 -1.11 -10.76 2.04
C ALA A 349 -2.39 -10.10 1.53
N MET A 350 -2.79 -8.96 2.10
CA MET A 350 -3.96 -8.19 1.64
C MET A 350 -3.73 -7.63 0.22
N GLY A 351 -2.51 -7.20 -0.09
CA GLY A 351 -2.10 -6.78 -1.43
C GLY A 351 -2.20 -7.91 -2.46
N SER A 352 -1.99 -9.16 -2.03
CA SER A 352 -2.16 -10.34 -2.91
C SER A 352 -3.62 -10.54 -3.31
N MET A 353 -4.55 -10.31 -2.39
CA MET A 353 -5.98 -10.31 -2.69
C MET A 353 -6.39 -9.10 -3.55
N TYR A 354 -5.85 -7.92 -3.24
CA TYR A 354 -6.13 -6.69 -3.96
C TYR A 354 -5.74 -6.76 -5.44
N PHE A 355 -4.50 -7.14 -5.78
CA PHE A 355 -4.09 -7.22 -7.18
C PHE A 355 -4.97 -8.20 -7.96
N ALA A 356 -5.40 -9.31 -7.33
CA ALA A 356 -6.26 -10.29 -7.98
C ALA A 356 -7.59 -9.68 -8.39
N MET A 357 -8.21 -8.90 -7.50
CA MET A 357 -9.44 -8.17 -7.80
C MET A 357 -9.25 -7.18 -8.94
N LEU A 358 -8.10 -6.49 -9.00
CA LEU A 358 -7.84 -5.58 -10.11
C LEU A 358 -7.72 -6.31 -11.45
N PHE A 359 -7.01 -7.43 -11.46
CA PHE A 359 -6.78 -8.23 -12.67
C PHE A 359 -8.04 -8.84 -13.26
N ILE A 360 -9.05 -9.10 -12.43
CA ILE A 360 -10.36 -9.64 -12.84
C ILE A 360 -11.46 -8.57 -12.85
N SER A 361 -11.11 -7.28 -12.70
CA SER A 361 -12.06 -6.17 -12.68
C SER A 361 -13.16 -6.27 -11.60
N TRP A 362 -12.83 -6.88 -10.45
CA TRP A 362 -13.72 -7.09 -9.30
C TRP A 362 -14.95 -7.98 -9.58
N ASP A 363 -14.97 -8.68 -10.71
CA ASP A 363 -16.04 -9.60 -11.09
C ASP A 363 -15.45 -10.97 -11.41
N LEU A 364 -15.96 -12.01 -10.74
CA LEU A 364 -15.48 -13.38 -10.92
C LEU A 364 -15.95 -14.02 -12.23
N ASN A 365 -17.02 -13.48 -12.83
CA ASN A 365 -17.64 -14.04 -14.03
C ASN A 365 -17.39 -13.20 -15.28
N HIS A 366 -16.80 -12.01 -15.14
CA HIS A 366 -16.54 -11.14 -16.28
C HIS A 366 -15.37 -11.69 -17.12
N PRO A 367 -15.52 -11.78 -18.46
CA PRO A 367 -14.43 -12.18 -19.33
C PRO A 367 -13.26 -11.19 -19.22
N THR A 368 -12.05 -11.69 -18.96
CA THR A 368 -10.85 -10.86 -18.89
C THR A 368 -10.34 -10.54 -20.30
N ARG A 369 -9.98 -9.27 -20.56
CA ARG A 369 -9.37 -8.86 -21.83
C ARG A 369 -7.86 -8.72 -21.69
N GLU A 370 -7.11 -9.25 -22.66
CA GLU A 370 -5.65 -9.15 -22.73
C GLU A 370 -5.19 -7.68 -22.56
N TRP A 371 -4.09 -7.48 -21.83
CA TRP A 371 -3.50 -6.15 -21.58
C TRP A 371 -4.41 -5.11 -20.92
N SER A 372 -5.51 -5.55 -20.29
CA SER A 372 -6.40 -4.69 -19.54
C SER A 372 -6.59 -5.20 -18.12
N MET A 373 -6.81 -4.30 -17.16
CA MET A 373 -7.20 -4.62 -15.79
C MET A 373 -8.16 -3.54 -15.31
N ASP A 374 -8.93 -3.82 -14.27
CA ASP A 374 -9.84 -2.85 -13.65
C ASP A 374 -10.94 -2.27 -14.54
N VAL A 375 -11.32 -2.90 -15.65
CA VAL A 375 -12.39 -2.40 -16.53
C VAL A 375 -13.70 -3.12 -16.23
N GLY A 376 -14.68 -2.41 -15.71
CA GLY A 376 -16.01 -2.92 -15.37
C GLY A 376 -16.73 -2.06 -14.32
N TRP A 377 -18.06 -2.13 -14.29
CA TRP A 377 -18.87 -1.35 -13.35
C TRP A 377 -18.55 -1.62 -11.89
N ALA A 378 -18.21 -2.87 -11.53
CA ALA A 378 -17.80 -3.22 -10.17
C ALA A 378 -16.53 -2.45 -9.75
N SER A 379 -15.51 -2.45 -10.61
CA SER A 379 -14.28 -1.68 -10.43
C SER A 379 -14.56 -0.18 -10.28
N THR A 380 -15.38 0.40 -11.17
CA THR A 380 -15.78 1.81 -11.11
C THR A 380 -16.40 2.18 -9.77
N TRP A 381 -17.41 1.42 -9.32
CA TRP A 381 -18.10 1.71 -8.07
C TRP A 381 -17.20 1.59 -6.85
N ILE A 382 -16.32 0.58 -6.81
CA ILE A 382 -15.40 0.38 -5.68
C ILE A 382 -14.41 1.53 -5.56
N LYS A 383 -13.93 2.06 -6.69
CA LYS A 383 -13.05 3.24 -6.70
C LYS A 383 -13.77 4.52 -6.26
N ILE A 384 -15.03 4.73 -6.66
CA ILE A 384 -15.86 5.86 -6.20
C ILE A 384 -16.12 5.76 -4.70
N ILE A 385 -16.49 4.58 -4.21
CA ILE A 385 -16.71 4.34 -2.78
C ILE A 385 -15.42 4.60 -2.01
N ASN A 386 -14.28 4.12 -2.51
CA ASN A 386 -12.97 4.37 -1.90
C ASN A 386 -12.64 5.87 -1.84
N GLU A 387 -12.97 6.63 -2.89
CA GLU A 387 -12.84 8.09 -2.90
C GLU A 387 -13.67 8.75 -1.80
N TRP A 388 -14.94 8.37 -1.67
CA TRP A 388 -15.83 8.93 -0.65
C TRP A 388 -15.33 8.60 0.75
N PHE A 389 -14.93 7.34 1.00
CA PHE A 389 -14.33 6.94 2.26
C PHE A 389 -13.05 7.72 2.56
N ALA A 390 -12.19 7.92 1.55
CA ALA A 390 -10.98 8.72 1.70
C ALA A 390 -11.29 10.15 2.15
N ALA A 391 -12.21 10.84 1.47
CA ALA A 391 -12.62 12.18 1.83
C ALA A 391 -13.27 12.23 3.23
N SER A 392 -14.15 11.29 3.55
CA SER A 392 -14.82 11.21 4.85
C SER A 392 -13.84 10.98 6.00
N ILE A 393 -12.90 10.04 5.87
CA ILE A 393 -11.90 9.75 6.91
C ILE A 393 -10.97 10.96 7.08
N TYR A 394 -10.58 11.62 6.00
CA TYR A 394 -9.78 12.85 6.08
C TYR A 394 -10.51 13.97 6.82
N LEU A 395 -11.76 14.25 6.45
CA LEU A 395 -12.57 15.25 7.14
C LEU A 395 -12.78 14.90 8.62
N TRP A 396 -13.04 13.63 8.93
CA TRP A 396 -13.15 13.15 10.30
C TRP A 396 -11.86 13.36 11.08
N LYS A 397 -10.70 13.07 10.49
CA LYS A 397 -9.38 13.31 11.10
C LYS A 397 -9.21 14.78 11.52
N LEU A 398 -9.64 15.71 10.68
CA LEU A 398 -9.57 17.16 10.97
C LEU A 398 -10.59 17.62 12.02
N LEU A 399 -11.81 17.08 11.97
CA LEU A 399 -12.92 17.55 12.80
C LEU A 399 -12.97 16.90 14.19
N SER A 400 -12.55 15.63 14.30
CA SER A 400 -12.54 14.85 15.54
C SER A 400 -11.92 15.60 16.75
N PRO A 401 -10.68 16.14 16.67
CA PRO A 401 -10.07 16.85 17.81
C PRO A 401 -10.82 18.14 18.19
N VAL A 402 -11.47 18.81 17.23
CA VAL A 402 -12.24 20.03 17.49
C VAL A 402 -13.56 19.70 18.19
N MET A 403 -14.20 18.60 17.80
CA MET A 403 -15.45 18.15 18.42
C MET A 403 -15.23 17.66 19.85
N LEU A 404 -14.16 16.88 20.09
CA LEU A 404 -13.82 16.40 21.43
C LEU A 404 -13.54 17.55 22.40
N LYS A 405 -12.72 18.53 22.03
CA LYS A 405 -12.46 19.73 22.85
C LYS A 405 -13.73 20.54 23.16
N LYS A 406 -14.68 20.59 22.22
CA LYS A 406 -15.96 21.28 22.44
C LYS A 406 -16.83 20.55 23.46
N VAL A 407 -16.82 19.22 23.45
CA VAL A 407 -17.55 18.39 24.42
C VAL A 407 -16.94 18.57 25.82
N GLU A 408 -15.63 18.46 25.96
CA GLU A 408 -14.92 18.67 27.24
C GLU A 408 -15.22 20.05 27.84
N ASN A 409 -15.07 21.12 27.06
CA ASN A 409 -15.38 22.48 27.52
C ASN A 409 -16.86 22.68 27.88
N GLY A 410 -17.76 21.91 27.25
CA GLY A 410 -19.19 21.92 27.54
C GLY A 410 -19.53 21.23 28.86
N GLU A 411 -18.85 20.12 29.18
CA GLU A 411 -18.99 19.39 30.45
C GLU A 411 -18.41 20.18 31.64
N GLU A 412 -17.25 20.82 31.48
CA GLU A 412 -16.69 21.71 32.52
C GLU A 412 -17.61 22.90 32.81
N SER A 413 -18.21 23.48 31.76
CA SER A 413 -19.18 24.58 31.90
C SER A 413 -20.46 24.12 32.62
N ALA A 414 -20.90 22.87 32.42
CA ALA A 414 -22.07 22.31 33.10
C ALA A 414 -21.78 21.96 34.57
N GLN A 415 -20.58 21.50 34.90
CA GLN A 415 -20.17 21.23 36.30
C GLN A 415 -20.03 22.50 37.13
N HIS A 416 -19.60 23.61 36.55
CA HIS A 416 -19.56 24.91 37.24
C HIS A 416 -20.93 25.54 37.50
N ILE A 417 -22.01 25.02 36.89
CA ILE A 417 -23.38 25.54 37.06
C ILE A 417 -24.16 24.76 38.14
N GLN A 418 -23.65 23.65 38.68
CA GLN A 418 -24.25 23.04 39.87
C GLN A 418 -23.93 23.90 41.10
N PRO A 419 -24.92 24.54 41.74
CA PRO A 419 -24.67 25.28 42.98
C PRO A 419 -24.27 24.26 44.06
N SER A 420 -23.19 24.57 44.78
CA SER A 420 -22.85 23.92 46.04
C SER A 420 -24.04 24.07 47.00
N VAL A 421 -24.78 22.97 47.18
CA VAL A 421 -25.86 22.85 48.18
C VAL A 421 -25.26 22.79 49.57
#